data_AF-A0A7R9G8E9-F1
#
_entry.id   AF-A0A7R9G8E9-F1
#
_cell.length_a   1.000
_cell.length_b   1.000
_cell.length_c   1.000
_cell.angle_alpha   90.00
_cell.angle_beta   90.00
_cell.angle_gamma   90.00
#
_symmetry.space_group_name_H-M   'P 1'
#
loop_
_entity.id
_entity.type
_entity.pdbx_description
1 polymer ?
#
loop_
_entity_poly.entity_id
_entity_poly.type
_entity_poly.pdbx_seq_one_letter_code
_entity_poly.pdbx_strand_id
1 'polypeptide(L)'
;MFQLNWREYFDDAMRHRSKKIKPDYEMVVVYAPGYLKDLSSLIMNLNNTNENNIVLNNYLVWQTVRSLTGYLSKAFRDAYKGLRKALVGSEGGEESWRFCVSDTNNVIGFAIGAMFVREVFHGNSKPM
;
A
#
# COMPACT_ATOMS: atom_id res chain seq x y z
N MET A 1 -19.21 -11.44 -19.64
CA MET A 1 -17.73 -11.36 -19.58
C MET A 1 -17.40 -10.55 -18.34
N PHE A 2 -16.75 -11.12 -17.33
CA PHE A 2 -16.41 -10.37 -16.11
C PHE A 2 -15.32 -9.35 -16.44
N GLN A 3 -15.66 -8.08 -16.49
CA GLN A 3 -14.70 -7.01 -16.73
C GLN A 3 -14.64 -6.14 -15.48
N LEU A 4 -13.43 -5.88 -14.96
CA LEU A 4 -13.26 -4.91 -13.88
C LEU A 4 -13.88 -3.58 -14.33
N ASN A 5 -14.86 -3.10 -13.57
CA ASN A 5 -15.50 -1.83 -13.84
C ASN A 5 -14.60 -0.69 -13.35
N TRP A 6 -13.58 -0.36 -14.15
CA TRP A 6 -12.61 0.69 -13.83
C TRP A 6 -13.28 2.05 -13.59
N ARG A 7 -14.38 2.33 -14.29
CA ARG A 7 -15.14 3.57 -14.10
C ARG A 7 -15.70 3.66 -12.68
N GLU A 8 -16.42 2.64 -12.25
CA GLU A 8 -17.00 2.58 -10.91
C GLU A 8 -15.93 2.64 -9.83
N TYR A 9 -14.82 1.92 -10.03
CA TYR A 9 -13.67 1.97 -9.12
C TYR A 9 -13.12 3.40 -8.94
N PHE A 10 -12.88 4.11 -10.04
CA PHE A 10 -12.33 5.45 -9.95
C PHE A 10 -13.38 6.49 -9.51
N ASP A 11 -14.66 6.33 -9.88
CA ASP A 11 -15.75 7.18 -9.41
C ASP A 11 -15.90 7.09 -7.89
N ASP A 12 -15.79 5.89 -7.31
CA ASP A 12 -15.84 5.70 -5.85
C ASP A 12 -14.57 6.26 -5.17
N ALA A 13 -13.39 5.99 -5.72
CA ALA A 13 -12.13 6.54 -5.20
C ALA A 13 -12.09 8.08 -5.19
N MET A 14 -12.77 8.73 -6.15
CA MET A 14 -12.81 10.19 -6.30
C MET A 14 -14.06 10.85 -5.71
N ARG A 15 -14.96 10.06 -5.10
CA ARG A 15 -16.26 10.53 -4.60
C ARG A 15 -16.18 11.75 -3.69
N HIS A 16 -15.16 11.82 -2.83
CA HIS A 16 -14.99 12.92 -1.87
C HIS A 16 -14.40 14.20 -2.46
N ARG A 17 -13.89 14.18 -3.69
CA ARG A 17 -13.23 15.32 -4.35
C ARG A 17 -14.17 16.11 -5.27
N SER A 18 -15.46 15.77 -5.35
CA SER A 18 -16.45 16.36 -6.27
C SER A 18 -16.05 16.35 -7.75
N LYS A 19 -15.08 15.51 -8.14
CA LYS A 19 -14.68 15.32 -9.53
C LYS A 19 -15.38 14.09 -10.07
N LYS A 20 -16.35 14.29 -10.97
CA LYS A 20 -16.95 13.20 -11.75
C LYS A 20 -16.05 12.88 -12.93
N ILE A 21 -15.73 11.60 -13.11
CA ILE A 21 -14.92 11.15 -14.24
C ILE A 21 -15.79 11.19 -15.49
N LYS A 22 -15.30 11.89 -16.53
CA LYS A 22 -15.97 11.98 -17.82
C LYS A 22 -15.42 10.88 -18.74
N PRO A 23 -16.23 9.88 -19.14
CA PRO A 23 -15.75 8.68 -19.83
C PRO A 23 -14.94 8.96 -21.10
N ASP A 24 -15.30 10.00 -21.84
CA ASP A 24 -14.78 10.22 -23.20
C ASP A 24 -13.55 11.14 -23.25
N TYR A 25 -13.12 11.70 -22.10
CA TYR A 25 -12.07 12.73 -22.04
C TYR A 25 -11.00 12.50 -20.99
N GLU A 26 -11.18 11.54 -20.07
CA GLU A 26 -10.22 11.32 -19.00
C GLU A 26 -9.04 10.48 -19.49
N MET A 27 -7.88 11.11 -19.61
CA MET A 27 -6.64 10.45 -20.02
C MET A 27 -5.95 9.81 -18.82
N VAL A 28 -5.80 8.48 -18.84
CA VAL A 28 -5.12 7.72 -17.78
C VAL A 28 -3.78 7.21 -18.29
N VAL A 29 -2.71 7.51 -17.56
CA VAL A 29 -1.38 6.96 -17.84
C VAL A 29 -1.29 5.56 -17.25
N VAL A 30 -1.12 4.55 -18.12
CA VAL A 30 -1.03 3.14 -17.71
C VAL A 30 0.42 2.68 -17.74
N TYR A 31 1.04 2.54 -16.57
CA TYR A 31 2.46 2.14 -16.47
C TYR A 31 2.72 0.68 -16.85
N ALA A 32 1.74 -0.21 -16.72
CA ALA A 32 1.92 -1.65 -16.94
C ALA A 32 0.71 -2.28 -17.67
N PRO A 33 0.51 -2.00 -18.97
CA PRO A 33 -0.66 -2.47 -19.71
C PRO A 33 -0.69 -4.00 -19.86
N GLY A 34 0.46 -4.65 -20.07
CA GLY A 34 0.55 -6.11 -20.14
C GLY A 34 0.12 -6.79 -18.84
N TYR A 35 0.64 -6.30 -17.71
CA TYR A 35 0.23 -6.78 -16.38
C TYR A 35 -1.28 -6.69 -16.15
N LEU A 36 -1.90 -5.54 -16.47
CA LEU A 36 -3.34 -5.37 -16.26
C LEU A 36 -4.19 -6.28 -17.16
N LYS A 37 -3.71 -6.56 -18.38
CA LYS A 37 -4.34 -7.52 -19.28
C LYS A 37 -4.30 -8.92 -18.68
N ASP A 38 -3.12 -9.39 -18.28
CA ASP A 38 -2.92 -10.74 -17.74
C ASP A 38 -3.65 -10.91 -16.39
N LEU A 39 -3.63 -9.88 -15.55
CA LEU A 39 -4.38 -9.84 -14.29
C LEU A 39 -5.89 -9.95 -14.53
N SER A 40 -6.42 -9.23 -15.53
CA SER A 40 -7.85 -9.30 -15.85
C SER A 40 -8.24 -10.72 -16.28
N SER A 41 -7.43 -11.37 -17.11
CA SER A 41 -7.64 -12.77 -17.49
C SER A 41 -7.55 -13.72 -16.30
N LEU A 42 -6.59 -13.52 -15.39
CA LEU A 42 -6.46 -14.33 -14.17
C LEU A 42 -7.68 -14.18 -13.26
N ILE A 43 -8.16 -12.96 -13.02
CA ILE A 43 -9.33 -12.70 -12.17
C ILE A 43 -10.59 -13.30 -12.80
N MET A 44 -10.77 -13.18 -14.12
CA MET A 44 -11.88 -13.83 -14.82
C MET A 44 -11.86 -15.35 -14.57
N ASN A 45 -10.70 -15.99 -14.72
CA ASN A 45 -10.55 -17.43 -14.51
C ASN A 45 -10.82 -17.83 -13.04
N LEU A 46 -10.35 -17.02 -12.09
CA LEU A 46 -10.55 -17.26 -10.67
C LEU A 46 -11.98 -16.96 -10.21
N ASN A 47 -12.78 -16.22 -10.97
CA ASN A 47 -14.16 -15.93 -10.58
C ASN A 47 -15.18 -16.93 -11.16
N ASN A 48 -14.71 -17.97 -11.85
CA ASN A 48 -15.59 -18.95 -12.51
C ASN A 48 -16.23 -19.97 -11.56
N THR A 49 -15.63 -20.20 -10.39
CA THR A 49 -16.12 -21.17 -9.40
C THR A 49 -16.10 -20.55 -8.00
N ASN A 50 -16.97 -21.03 -7.11
CA ASN A 50 -16.97 -20.60 -5.72
C ASN A 50 -15.63 -20.85 -5.03
N GLU A 51 -15.00 -21.99 -5.31
CA GLU A 51 -13.68 -22.34 -4.74
C GLU A 51 -12.60 -21.36 -5.18
N ASN A 52 -12.54 -21.01 -6.46
CA ASN A 52 -11.54 -20.06 -6.97
C ASN A 52 -11.81 -18.63 -6.47
N ASN A 53 -13.08 -18.26 -6.30
CA ASN A 53 -13.43 -16.95 -5.72
C ASN A 53 -12.94 -16.85 -4.27
N ILE A 54 -13.07 -17.93 -3.47
CA ILE A 54 -12.54 -17.99 -2.11
C ILE A 54 -11.01 -17.79 -2.10
N VAL A 55 -10.28 -18.37 -3.07
CA VAL A 55 -8.83 -18.15 -3.21
C VAL A 55 -8.52 -16.67 -3.42
N LEU A 56 -9.23 -16.02 -4.35
CA LEU A 56 -9.06 -14.58 -4.61
C LEU A 56 -9.38 -13.74 -3.38
N ASN A 57 -10.47 -14.05 -2.67
CA ASN A 57 -10.87 -13.35 -1.45
C ASN A 57 -9.79 -13.48 -0.36
N ASN A 58 -9.33 -14.71 -0.07
CA ASN A 58 -8.29 -14.96 0.92
C ASN A 58 -7.00 -14.22 0.59
N TYR A 59 -6.62 -14.17 -0.69
CA TYR A 59 -5.46 -13.39 -1.12
C TYR A 59 -5.63 -11.90 -0.81
N LEU A 60 -6.76 -11.29 -1.17
CA LEU A 60 -7.04 -9.87 -0.94
C LEU A 60 -7.11 -9.52 0.55
N VAL A 61 -7.76 -10.38 1.35
CA VAL A 61 -7.82 -10.25 2.82
C VAL A 61 -6.43 -10.34 3.41
N TRP A 62 -5.60 -11.30 2.97
CA TRP A 62 -4.23 -11.42 3.43
C TRP A 62 -3.38 -10.19 3.08
N GLN A 63 -3.48 -9.65 1.86
CA GLN A 63 -2.79 -8.41 1.49
C GLN A 63 -3.16 -7.25 2.43
N THR A 64 -4.45 -7.15 2.77
CA THR A 64 -4.96 -6.12 3.68
C THR A 64 -4.40 -6.31 5.09
N VAL A 65 -4.55 -7.50 5.68
CA VAL A 65 -4.05 -7.80 7.03
C VAL A 65 -2.55 -7.57 7.13
N ARG A 66 -1.79 -8.03 6.12
CA ARG A 66 -0.34 -7.83 6.03
C ARG A 66 0.04 -6.35 6.04
N SER A 67 -0.68 -5.50 5.32
CA SER A 67 -0.41 -4.05 5.28
C SER A 67 -0.68 -3.34 6.61
N LEU A 68 -1.62 -3.87 7.41
CA LEU A 68 -2.01 -3.27 8.68
C LEU A 68 -1.26 -3.83 9.89
N THR A 69 -0.43 -4.87 9.70
CA THR A 69 0.10 -5.65 10.82
C THR A 69 0.92 -4.81 11.81
N GLY A 70 1.63 -3.77 11.34
CA GLY A 70 2.37 -2.84 12.21
C GLY A 70 1.50 -2.06 13.21
N TYR A 71 0.25 -1.79 12.85
CA TYR A 71 -0.69 -1.00 13.65
C TYR A 71 -1.56 -1.84 14.60
N LEU A 72 -1.50 -3.16 14.49
CA LEU A 72 -2.31 -4.09 15.28
C LEU A 72 -1.62 -4.49 16.59
N SER A 73 -2.32 -5.29 17.40
CA SER A 73 -1.80 -5.76 18.69
C SER A 73 -0.50 -6.57 18.54
N LYS A 74 0.20 -6.76 19.66
CA LYS A 74 1.48 -7.50 19.71
C LYS A 74 1.40 -8.88 19.05
N ALA A 75 0.27 -9.59 19.18
CA ALA A 75 0.09 -10.91 18.59
C ALA A 75 0.21 -10.89 17.05
N PHE A 76 -0.38 -9.89 16.39
CA PHE A 76 -0.28 -9.73 14.93
C PHE A 76 1.15 -9.37 14.51
N ARG A 77 1.76 -8.42 15.22
CA ARG A 77 3.14 -8.00 14.97
C ARG A 77 4.13 -9.16 15.13
N ASP A 78 3.95 -9.98 16.15
CA ASP A 78 4.79 -11.15 16.40
C ASP A 78 4.62 -12.22 15.32
N ALA A 79 3.38 -12.49 14.87
CA ALA A 79 3.12 -13.43 13.78
C ALA A 79 3.84 -13.04 12.48
N TYR A 80 3.95 -11.74 12.18
CA TYR A 80 4.64 -11.25 10.99
C TYR A 80 6.17 -11.38 11.03
N LYS A 81 6.77 -11.52 12.22
CA LYS A 81 8.24 -11.65 12.37
C LYS A 81 8.81 -12.84 11.61
N GLY A 82 8.08 -13.96 11.57
CA GLY A 82 8.51 -15.16 10.83
C GLY A 82 8.69 -14.89 9.34
N LEU A 83 7.69 -14.25 8.72
CA LEU A 83 7.76 -13.87 7.31
C LEU A 83 8.84 -12.82 7.05
N ARG A 84 8.95 -11.80 7.91
CA ARG A 84 9.99 -10.77 7.77
C ARG A 84 11.40 -11.35 7.86
N LYS A 85 11.63 -12.29 8.78
CA LYS A 85 12.90 -13.02 8.90
C LYS A 85 13.21 -13.79 7.63
N ALA A 86 12.23 -14.51 7.08
CA ALA A 86 12.41 -15.28 5.84
C ALA A 86 12.73 -14.38 4.63
N LEU A 87 12.12 -13.20 4.53
CA LEU A 87 12.30 -12.30 3.39
C LEU A 87 13.54 -11.41 3.48
N VAL A 88 13.89 -10.94 4.68
CA VAL A 88 14.89 -9.86 4.88
C VAL A 88 16.06 -10.31 5.77
N GLY A 89 15.99 -11.50 6.36
CA GLY A 89 17.05 -12.02 7.25
C GLY A 89 17.16 -11.34 8.62
N SER A 90 16.33 -10.33 8.89
CA SER A 90 16.34 -9.60 10.16
C SER A 90 15.79 -10.45 11.30
N GLU A 91 16.58 -10.67 12.34
CA GLU A 91 16.12 -11.19 13.62
C GLU A 91 15.62 -10.04 14.51
N GLY A 92 14.51 -10.27 15.23
CA GLY A 92 13.87 -9.25 16.05
C GLY A 92 12.78 -8.44 15.33
N GLY A 93 11.89 -7.85 16.12
CA GLY A 93 10.93 -6.85 15.62
C GLY A 93 11.56 -5.46 15.63
N GLU A 94 11.04 -4.55 14.84
CA GLU A 94 11.35 -3.13 15.03
C GLU A 94 10.88 -2.70 16.42
N GLU A 95 11.76 -2.06 17.19
CA GLU A 95 11.41 -1.44 18.47
C GLU A 95 10.25 -0.45 18.26
N SER A 96 9.27 -0.45 19.16
CA SER A 96 8.02 0.32 18.95
C SER A 96 8.28 1.80 18.68
N TRP A 97 9.28 2.39 19.33
CA TRP A 97 9.64 3.79 19.09
C TRP A 97 10.22 4.03 17.69
N ARG A 98 11.02 3.09 17.14
CA ARG A 98 11.57 3.20 15.78
C ARG A 98 10.46 3.16 14.75
N PHE A 99 9.50 2.24 14.95
CA PHE A 99 8.30 2.17 14.14
C PHE A 99 7.55 3.50 14.16
N CYS A 100 7.28 4.07 15.34
CA CYS A 100 6.58 5.34 15.45
C CYS A 100 7.32 6.49 14.74
N VAL A 101 8.64 6.60 14.88
CA VAL A 101 9.42 7.64 14.18
C VAL A 101 9.34 7.45 12.66
N SER A 102 9.54 6.22 12.18
CA SER A 102 9.48 5.89 10.75
C SER A 102 8.10 6.15 10.15
N ASP A 103 7.04 5.67 10.80
CA ASP A 103 5.65 5.86 10.38
C ASP A 103 5.27 7.35 10.35
N THR A 104 5.61 8.10 11.41
CA THR A 104 5.35 9.54 11.44
C THR A 104 6.12 10.26 10.33
N ASN A 105 7.37 9.89 10.06
CA ASN A 105 8.16 10.46 8.97
C ASN A 105 7.58 10.15 7.59
N ASN A 106 6.95 8.99 7.40
CA ASN A 106 6.30 8.64 6.14
C ASN A 106 5.04 9.49 5.87
N VAL A 107 4.33 9.92 6.92
CA VAL A 107 3.10 10.71 6.79
C VAL A 107 3.38 12.22 6.77
N ILE A 108 4.22 12.71 7.68
CA ILE A 108 4.50 14.15 7.89
C ILE A 108 6.01 14.47 7.86
N GLY A 109 6.75 13.80 6.98
CA GLY A 109 8.22 13.90 6.91
C GLY A 109 8.77 15.30 6.75
N PHE A 110 8.06 16.23 6.10
CA PHE A 110 8.50 17.63 6.03
C PHE A 110 8.50 18.32 7.41
N ALA A 111 7.50 18.03 8.26
CA ALA A 111 7.44 18.59 9.60
C ALA A 111 8.56 18.02 10.48
N ILE A 112 8.79 16.70 10.42
CA ILE A 112 9.89 16.05 11.14
C ILE A 112 11.25 16.54 10.62
N GLY A 113 11.41 16.68 9.30
CA GLY A 113 12.62 17.22 8.69
C GLY A 113 12.92 18.65 9.15
N ALA A 114 11.90 19.50 9.27
CA ALA A 114 12.07 20.85 9.80
C ALA A 114 12.53 20.85 11.27
N MET A 115 11.99 19.94 12.10
CA MET A 115 12.47 19.75 13.48
C MET A 115 13.92 19.27 13.50
N PHE A 116 14.25 18.26 12.70
CA PHE A 116 15.62 17.72 12.61
C PHE A 116 16.64 18.79 12.20
N VAL A 117 16.32 19.63 11.21
CA VAL A 117 17.21 20.70 10.76
C VAL A 117 17.45 21.73 11.86
N ARG A 118 16.43 22.09 12.64
CA ARG A 118 16.58 23.05 13.75
C ARG A 118 17.46 22.54 14.87
N GLU A 119 17.35 21.26 15.20
CA GLU A 119 18.01 20.67 16.37
C GLU A 119 19.39 20.05 16.08
N VAL A 120 19.60 19.51 14.86
CA VAL A 120 20.75 18.64 14.57
C VAL A 120 21.59 19.14 13.40
N PHE A 121 21.02 19.85 12.42
CA PHE A 121 21.75 20.24 11.22
C PHE A 121 22.58 21.51 11.42
N HIS A 122 23.89 21.40 11.22
CA HIS A 122 24.80 22.57 11.23
C HIS A 122 24.74 23.30 9.89
N GLY A 123 24.32 24.57 9.90
CA GLY A 123 24.16 25.37 8.67
C GLY A 123 25.40 25.44 7.77
N ASN A 124 26.59 25.40 8.36
CA ASN A 124 27.88 25.39 7.63
C ASN A 124 28.12 24.10 6.84
N SER A 125 27.34 23.05 7.07
CA SER A 125 27.39 21.80 6.29
C SER A 125 26.71 21.92 4.92
N LYS A 126 25.94 22.98 4.67
CA LYS A 126 25.39 23.28 3.34
C LYS A 126 26.35 24.22 2.60
N PRO A 127 27.11 23.75 1.59
CA PRO A 127 27.90 24.65 0.76
C PRO A 127 26.98 25.64 0.03
N MET A 128 27.49 26.84 -0.22
CA MET A 128 26.79 27.88 -0.99
C MET A 128 26.52 27.42 -2.42
#